data_AF-A0A376VJX1-F1
#
_entry.id   AF-A0A376VJX1-F1
#
_cell.length_a   1.000
_cell.length_b   1.000
_cell.length_c   1.000
_cell.angle_alpha   90.00
_cell.angle_beta   90.00
_cell.angle_gamma   90.00
#
_symmetry.space_group_name_H-M   'P 1'
#
loop_
_entity.id
_entity.type
_entity.pdbx_description
1 polymer ?
#
loop_
_entity_poly.entity_id
_entity_poly.type
_entity_poly.pdbx_seq_one_letter_code
_entity_poly.pdbx_strand_id
1 'polypeptide(L)'
;MKKYQQLAEQLREQIASGIWQPGDRLPSLRDQVALSGMSFMTVSHAYQLLESQGYIIARPQSGYYVAPQAIKMPKAPVIPVTRDEAVDINTYIFDMLQASRDPSVVPFASAFPDPRLFPLQQLNRSLAQVSKTATAMSVIENLPPGNAELRQAIARRYALQASLFLLMKLSLPPGR
;
A
#
# COMPACT_ATOMS: atom_id res chain seq x y z
N MET A 1 13.12 -10.51 -15.94
CA MET A 1 13.21 -9.37 -14.99
C MET A 1 13.24 -8.06 -15.77
N LYS A 2 12.73 -6.97 -15.20
CA LYS A 2 12.80 -5.63 -15.81
C LYS A 2 14.22 -5.06 -15.67
N LYS A 3 14.67 -4.18 -16.58
CA LYS A 3 16.04 -3.62 -16.59
C LYS A 3 16.46 -2.95 -15.27
N TYR A 4 15.54 -2.22 -14.62
CA TYR A 4 15.85 -1.58 -13.34
C TYR A 4 16.06 -2.59 -12.20
N GLN A 5 15.37 -3.74 -12.24
CA GLN A 5 15.52 -4.80 -11.24
C GLN A 5 16.88 -5.48 -11.39
N GLN A 6 17.35 -5.66 -12.63
CA GLN A 6 18.69 -6.21 -12.90
C GLN A 6 19.78 -5.29 -12.33
N LEU A 7 19.65 -3.97 -12.54
CA LEU A 7 20.60 -3.00 -11.99
C LEU A 7 20.56 -2.96 -10.46
N ALA A 8 19.36 -2.98 -9.86
CA ALA A 8 19.22 -3.02 -8.41
C ALA A 8 19.84 -4.29 -7.81
N GLU A 9 19.61 -5.45 -8.43
CA GLU A 9 20.16 -6.72 -7.98
C GLU A 9 21.68 -6.76 -8.07
N GLN A 10 22.25 -6.27 -9.18
CA GLN A 10 23.69 -6.15 -9.34
C GLN A 10 24.32 -5.28 -8.23
N LEU A 11 23.74 -4.11 -7.95
CA LEU A 11 24.22 -3.23 -6.88
C LEU A 11 24.05 -3.88 -5.49
N ARG A 12 22.97 -4.63 -5.28
CA ARG A 12 22.72 -5.40 -4.05
C ARG A 12 23.80 -6.46 -3.83
N GLU A 13 24.17 -7.19 -4.87
CA GLU A 13 25.25 -8.18 -4.82
C GLU A 13 26.62 -7.53 -4.55
N GLN A 14 26.88 -6.35 -5.12
CA GLN A 14 28.11 -5.60 -4.83
C GLN A 14 28.18 -5.12 -3.38
N ILE A 15 27.06 -4.67 -2.80
CA ILE A 15 26.97 -4.32 -1.38
C ILE A 15 27.15 -5.58 -0.51
N ALA A 16 26.50 -6.68 -0.87
CA ALA A 16 26.57 -7.94 -0.12
C ALA A 16 27.96 -8.59 -0.15
N SER A 17 28.69 -8.44 -1.25
CA SER A 17 30.08 -8.90 -1.40
C SER A 17 31.12 -7.95 -0.80
N GLY A 18 30.69 -6.78 -0.29
CA GLY A 18 31.57 -5.80 0.36
C GLY A 18 32.36 -4.91 -0.61
N ILE A 19 32.03 -4.92 -1.91
CA ILE A 19 32.59 -3.97 -2.90
C ILE A 19 32.19 -2.55 -2.52
N TRP A 20 30.94 -2.37 -2.07
CA TRP A 20 30.46 -1.14 -1.47
C TRP A 20 30.26 -1.36 0.03
N GLN A 21 31.00 -0.63 0.85
CA GLN A 21 30.95 -0.73 2.30
C GLN A 21 29.86 0.18 2.87
N PRO A 22 29.29 -0.16 4.04
CA PRO A 22 28.36 0.73 4.73
C PRO A 22 28.95 2.12 4.95
N GLY A 23 28.23 3.16 4.50
CA GLY A 23 28.71 4.54 4.54
C GLY A 23 29.41 5.02 3.25
N ASP A 24 29.72 4.13 2.31
CA ASP A 24 30.29 4.53 1.02
C ASP A 24 29.27 5.32 0.19
N ARG A 25 29.79 6.27 -0.57
CA ARG A 25 28.99 7.06 -1.52
C ARG A 25 28.87 6.30 -2.84
N LEU A 26 27.65 6.03 -3.25
CA LEU A 26 27.35 5.45 -4.56
C LEU A 26 27.52 6.50 -5.68
N PRO A 27 27.74 6.06 -6.93
CA PRO A 27 27.71 6.94 -8.09
C PRO A 27 26.43 7.79 -8.14
N SER A 28 26.50 9.01 -8.66
CA SER A 28 25.28 9.78 -8.86
C SER A 28 24.39 9.11 -9.91
N LEU A 29 23.10 9.43 -9.94
CA LEU A 29 22.19 8.91 -10.97
C LEU A 29 22.73 9.18 -12.39
N ARG A 30 23.41 10.31 -12.61
CA ARG A 30 23.99 10.66 -13.91
C ARG A 30 25.23 9.83 -14.23
N ASP A 31 26.10 9.63 -13.25
CA ASP A 31 27.30 8.78 -13.43
C ASP A 31 26.89 7.34 -13.67
N GLN A 32 25.89 6.85 -12.94
CA GLN A 32 25.38 5.50 -13.13
C GLN A 32 24.69 5.31 -14.49
N VAL A 33 24.04 6.34 -15.03
CA VAL A 33 23.56 6.32 -16.43
C VAL A 33 24.72 6.19 -17.39
N ALA A 34 25.81 6.94 -17.20
CA ALA A 34 27.00 6.84 -18.05
C ALA A 34 27.69 5.47 -17.94
N LEU A 35 27.76 4.89 -16.75
CA LEU A 35 28.39 3.59 -16.48
C LEU A 35 27.56 2.40 -17.01
N SER A 36 26.24 2.44 -16.83
CA SER A 36 25.35 1.33 -17.19
C SER A 36 24.81 1.40 -18.62
N GLY A 37 24.87 2.58 -19.26
CA GLY A 37 24.22 2.84 -20.55
C GLY A 37 22.68 2.77 -20.49
N MET A 38 22.09 2.69 -19.29
CA MET A 38 20.64 2.61 -19.11
C MET A 38 20.01 4.00 -19.08
N SER A 39 18.70 4.08 -19.39
CA SER A 39 17.98 5.35 -19.31
C SER A 39 17.92 5.88 -17.88
N PHE A 40 17.88 7.21 -17.73
CA PHE A 40 17.79 7.86 -16.42
C PHE A 40 16.61 7.35 -15.58
N MET A 41 15.43 7.16 -16.20
CA MET A 41 14.27 6.57 -15.50
C MET A 41 14.57 5.18 -14.94
N THR A 42 15.30 4.35 -15.68
CA THR A 42 15.66 2.98 -15.24
C THR A 42 16.59 3.02 -14.03
N VAL A 43 17.62 3.87 -14.09
CA VAL A 43 18.60 4.04 -13.01
C VAL A 43 17.93 4.64 -11.76
N SER A 44 17.10 5.67 -11.95
CA SER A 44 16.33 6.29 -10.87
C SER A 44 15.42 5.27 -10.18
N HIS A 45 14.73 4.42 -10.95
CA HIS A 45 13.85 3.39 -10.38
C HIS A 45 14.64 2.32 -9.62
N ALA A 46 15.83 1.94 -10.10
CA ALA A 46 16.71 1.00 -9.41
C ALA A 46 17.17 1.56 -8.05
N TYR A 47 17.55 2.84 -7.99
CA TYR A 47 17.98 3.50 -6.76
C TYR A 47 16.81 3.66 -5.78
N GLN A 48 15.63 4.05 -6.26
CA GLN A 48 14.41 4.08 -5.45
C GLN A 48 14.05 2.72 -4.87
N LEU A 49 14.22 1.64 -5.64
CA LEU A 49 13.99 0.28 -5.16
C LEU A 49 14.99 -0.07 -4.04
N LEU A 50 16.27 0.18 -4.24
CA LEU A 50 17.32 -0.06 -3.23
C LEU A 50 17.11 0.76 -1.96
N GLU A 51 16.66 2.01 -2.10
CA GLU A 51 16.32 2.88 -0.98
C GLU A 51 15.10 2.34 -0.22
N SER A 52 14.05 1.93 -0.93
CA SER A 52 12.84 1.36 -0.31
C SER A 52 13.12 0.06 0.45
N GLN A 53 14.15 -0.67 0.04
CA GLN A 53 14.61 -1.91 0.66
C GLN A 53 15.66 -1.68 1.77
N GLY A 54 16.10 -0.43 1.98
CA GLY A 54 17.06 -0.08 3.02
C GLY A 54 18.51 -0.43 2.71
N TYR A 55 18.86 -0.76 1.46
CA TYR A 55 20.26 -0.98 1.06
C TYR A 55 21.04 0.33 0.94
N ILE A 56 20.35 1.42 0.58
CA ILE A 56 20.94 2.75 0.39
C ILE A 56 20.08 3.81 1.08
N ILE A 57 20.67 4.96 1.36
CA ILE A 57 20.00 6.14 1.95
C ILE A 57 20.28 7.37 1.08
N ALA A 58 19.24 8.14 0.76
CA ALA A 58 19.40 9.45 0.16
C ALA A 58 19.76 10.48 1.24
N ARG A 59 20.86 11.22 1.03
CA ARG A 59 21.22 12.38 1.84
C ARG A 59 20.95 13.66 1.04
N PRO A 60 20.15 14.61 1.55
CA PRO A 60 19.87 15.88 0.86
C PRO A 60 21.17 16.54 0.39
N GLN A 61 21.21 16.93 -0.88
CA GLN A 61 22.35 17.58 -1.55
C GLN A 61 23.67 16.78 -1.60
N SER A 62 23.69 15.57 -1.05
CA SER A 62 24.92 14.77 -0.88
C SER A 62 24.92 13.47 -1.68
N GLY A 63 23.77 13.06 -2.22
CA GLY A 63 23.64 11.86 -3.06
C GLY A 63 23.19 10.62 -2.27
N TYR A 64 23.51 9.44 -2.79
CA TYR A 64 23.13 8.15 -2.20
C TYR A 64 24.32 7.49 -1.52
N TYR A 65 24.07 6.91 -0.34
CA TYR A 65 25.08 6.22 0.46
C TYR A 65 24.61 4.82 0.83
N VAL A 66 25.52 3.86 0.96
CA VAL A 66 25.18 2.51 1.44
C VAL A 66 24.74 2.60 2.90
N ALA A 67 23.60 1.97 3.22
CA ALA A 67 23.05 2.03 4.57
C ALA A 67 23.99 1.33 5.58
N PRO A 68 24.19 1.89 6.79
CA PRO A 68 24.99 1.29 7.88
C PRO A 68 24.58 -0.14 8.28
N GLN A 69 23.37 -0.55 7.89
CA GLN A 69 22.72 -1.79 8.31
C GLN A 69 22.37 -2.71 7.14
N ALA A 70 22.93 -2.46 5.94
CA ALA A 70 22.69 -3.29 4.75
C ALA A 70 23.25 -4.73 4.90
N ILE A 71 23.98 -5.02 5.98
CA ILE A 71 24.56 -6.34 6.25
C ILE A 71 24.00 -6.82 7.59
N LYS A 72 23.28 -7.95 7.52
CA LYS A 72 22.52 -8.64 8.58
C LYS A 72 21.06 -8.19 8.72
N MET A 73 20.28 -8.31 7.64
CA MET A 73 19.00 -8.99 7.88
C MET A 73 19.38 -10.43 8.26
N PRO A 74 18.98 -10.93 9.45
CA PRO A 74 19.00 -12.37 9.67
C PRO A 74 18.26 -12.95 8.48
N LYS A 75 18.89 -13.85 7.72
CA LYS A 75 18.16 -14.66 6.76
C LYS A 75 17.10 -15.33 7.64
N ALA A 76 15.86 -14.83 7.58
CA ALA A 76 14.76 -15.46 8.27
C ALA A 76 14.89 -16.95 7.91
N PRO A 77 14.84 -17.86 8.89
CA PRO A 77 14.90 -19.28 8.57
C PRO A 77 13.96 -19.46 7.40
N VAL A 78 14.49 -19.98 6.29
CA VAL A 78 13.66 -20.32 5.15
C VAL A 78 12.87 -21.50 5.66
N ILE A 79 11.76 -21.19 6.35
CA ILE A 79 10.75 -22.16 6.68
C ILE A 79 10.34 -22.65 5.29
N PRO A 80 10.56 -23.94 4.98
CA PRO A 80 10.05 -24.49 3.74
C PRO A 80 8.55 -24.19 3.76
N VAL A 81 8.12 -23.22 2.97
CA VAL A 81 6.70 -23.00 2.75
C VAL A 81 6.32 -24.16 1.87
N THR A 82 5.92 -25.27 2.51
CA THR A 82 5.19 -26.33 1.84
C THR A 82 3.95 -25.64 1.32
N ARG A 83 3.95 -25.33 0.02
CA ARG A 83 2.72 -24.91 -0.64
C ARG A 83 1.85 -26.15 -0.59
N ASP A 84 0.87 -26.12 0.28
CA ASP A 84 -0.19 -27.11 0.25
C ASP A 84 -0.91 -26.87 -1.09
N GLU A 85 -0.66 -27.72 -2.08
CA GLU A 85 -1.11 -27.49 -3.47
C GLU A 85 -2.63 -27.65 -3.64
N ALA A 86 -3.39 -27.82 -2.56
CA ALA A 86 -4.83 -27.81 -2.58
C ALA A 86 -5.42 -27.21 -1.30
N VAL A 87 -5.06 -25.96 -0.97
CA VAL A 87 -5.93 -25.19 -0.07
C VAL A 87 -7.19 -24.85 -0.85
N ASP A 88 -8.21 -25.70 -0.74
CA ASP A 88 -9.55 -25.33 -1.18
C ASP A 88 -10.04 -24.21 -0.27
N ILE A 89 -9.95 -22.98 -0.80
CA ILE A 89 -10.37 -21.75 -0.14
C ILE A 89 -11.78 -21.91 0.44
N ASN A 90 -12.65 -22.69 -0.21
CA ASN A 90 -14.02 -22.92 0.24
C ASN A 90 -14.11 -23.72 1.55
N THR A 91 -13.13 -24.60 1.83
CA THR A 91 -13.14 -25.44 3.03
C THR A 91 -12.90 -24.62 4.29
N TYR A 92 -12.01 -23.62 4.24
CA TYR A 92 -11.62 -22.83 5.41
C TYR A 92 -12.41 -21.53 5.61
N ILE A 93 -13.11 -21.03 4.58
CA ILE A 93 -13.95 -19.82 4.72
C ILE A 93 -14.99 -20.01 5.82
N PHE A 94 -15.65 -21.18 5.87
CA PHE A 94 -16.70 -21.42 6.86
C PHE A 94 -16.15 -21.44 8.28
N ASP A 95 -15.02 -22.11 8.52
CA ASP A 95 -14.39 -22.16 9.84
C ASP A 95 -13.92 -20.76 10.29
N MET A 96 -13.33 -19.98 9.39
CA MET A 96 -12.93 -18.59 9.68
C MET A 96 -14.13 -17.68 9.98
N LEU A 97 -15.23 -17.82 9.23
CA LEU A 97 -16.46 -17.07 9.48
C LEU A 97 -17.10 -17.46 10.81
N GLN A 98 -17.09 -18.75 11.18
CA GLN A 98 -17.61 -19.20 12.47
C GLN A 98 -16.74 -18.73 13.64
N ALA A 99 -15.42 -18.82 13.53
CA ALA A 99 -14.49 -18.32 14.55
C ALA A 99 -14.66 -16.81 14.79
N SER A 100 -14.98 -16.04 13.74
CA SER A 100 -15.24 -14.60 13.84
C SER A 100 -16.54 -14.24 14.57
N ARG A 101 -17.38 -15.22 14.93
CA ARG A 101 -18.60 -15.00 15.72
C ARG A 101 -18.31 -14.99 17.22
N ASP A 102 -17.15 -15.50 17.64
CA ASP A 102 -16.72 -15.48 19.03
C ASP A 102 -16.17 -14.08 19.36
N PRO A 103 -16.77 -13.34 20.31
CA PRO A 103 -16.30 -12.01 20.71
C PRO A 103 -14.89 -12.00 21.32
N SER A 104 -14.37 -13.16 21.74
CA SER A 104 -13.01 -13.31 22.28
C SER A 104 -11.94 -13.47 21.19
N VAL A 105 -12.34 -13.70 19.94
CA VAL A 105 -11.44 -13.86 18.79
C VAL A 105 -11.34 -12.54 18.03
N VAL A 106 -10.12 -12.06 17.80
CA VAL A 106 -9.88 -10.87 16.96
C VAL A 106 -9.79 -11.31 15.49
N PRO A 107 -10.74 -10.93 14.62
CA PRO A 107 -10.83 -11.50 13.28
C PRO A 107 -9.94 -10.73 12.29
N PHE A 108 -8.64 -11.03 12.27
CA PHE A 108 -7.70 -10.44 11.28
C PHE A 108 -7.99 -10.85 9.83
N ALA A 109 -8.78 -11.91 9.63
CA ALA A 109 -9.19 -12.39 8.30
C ALA A 109 -10.54 -11.81 7.82
N SER A 110 -11.19 -10.94 8.61
CA SER A 110 -12.47 -10.33 8.24
C SER A 110 -12.29 -9.07 7.41
N ALA A 111 -13.02 -8.95 6.30
CA ALA A 111 -13.16 -7.72 5.53
C ALA A 111 -14.18 -6.73 6.14
N PHE A 112 -14.86 -7.12 7.23
CA PHE A 112 -15.86 -6.31 7.90
C PHE A 112 -15.24 -5.52 9.06
N PRO A 113 -15.43 -4.19 9.11
CA PRO A 113 -14.99 -3.39 10.25
C PRO A 113 -15.80 -3.73 11.52
N ASP A 114 -15.28 -3.35 12.68
CA ASP A 114 -15.97 -3.51 13.97
C ASP A 114 -17.40 -2.93 13.90
N PRO A 115 -18.45 -3.72 14.19
CA PRO A 115 -19.84 -3.26 14.14
C PRO A 115 -20.13 -2.02 15.00
N ARG A 116 -19.35 -1.79 16.06
CA ARG A 116 -19.48 -0.60 16.92
C ARG A 116 -19.08 0.70 16.22
N LEU A 117 -18.27 0.62 15.16
CA LEU A 117 -17.92 1.77 14.32
C LEU A 117 -19.00 2.09 13.30
N PHE A 118 -19.97 1.19 13.09
CA PHE A 118 -21.03 1.40 12.13
C PHE A 118 -22.09 2.36 12.69
N PRO A 119 -22.40 3.49 12.01
CA PRO A 119 -23.27 4.54 12.56
C PRO A 119 -24.76 4.19 12.44
N LEU A 120 -25.21 3.11 13.10
CA LEU A 120 -26.57 2.58 13.02
C LEU A 120 -27.66 3.62 13.31
N GLN A 121 -27.46 4.45 14.34
CA GLN A 121 -28.44 5.47 14.71
C GLN A 121 -28.61 6.53 13.61
N GLN A 122 -27.52 6.95 12.97
CA GLN A 122 -27.57 7.93 11.88
C GLN A 122 -28.24 7.31 10.66
N LEU A 123 -27.90 6.07 10.32
CA LEU A 123 -28.52 5.33 9.22
C LEU A 123 -30.04 5.21 9.43
N ASN A 124 -30.49 4.81 10.62
CA ASN A 124 -31.91 4.69 10.94
C ASN A 124 -32.65 6.02 10.82
N ARG A 125 -32.04 7.13 11.26
CA ARG A 125 -32.62 8.48 11.09
C ARG A 125 -32.76 8.85 9.62
N SER A 126 -31.73 8.59 8.81
CA SER A 126 -31.77 8.84 7.37
C SER A 126 -32.82 7.99 6.65
N LEU A 127 -32.92 6.70 7.00
CA LEU A 127 -33.96 5.82 6.46
C LEU A 127 -35.36 6.31 6.84
N ALA A 128 -35.60 6.62 8.12
CA ALA A 128 -36.89 7.13 8.58
C ALA A 128 -37.30 8.43 7.88
N GLN A 129 -36.34 9.28 7.52
CA GLN A 129 -36.61 10.51 6.78
C GLN A 129 -37.01 10.23 5.33
N VAL A 130 -36.32 9.30 4.65
CA VAL A 130 -36.63 8.92 3.27
C VAL A 130 -37.95 8.15 3.20
N SER A 131 -38.26 7.31 4.19
CA SER A 131 -39.52 6.55 4.25
C SER A 131 -40.77 7.44 4.26
N LYS A 132 -40.66 8.72 4.65
CA LYS A 132 -41.79 9.67 4.60
C LYS A 132 -42.17 10.09 3.19
N THR A 133 -41.24 9.97 2.24
CA THR A 133 -41.41 10.45 0.85
C THR A 133 -41.23 9.35 -0.19
N ALA A 134 -40.67 8.21 0.19
CA ALA A 134 -40.43 7.08 -0.70
C ALA A 134 -41.73 6.39 -1.09
N THR A 135 -41.89 6.14 -2.38
CA THR A 135 -43.02 5.36 -2.95
C THR A 135 -42.51 4.04 -3.51
N ALA A 136 -43.39 3.07 -3.74
CA ALA A 136 -43.02 1.81 -4.39
C ALA A 136 -42.39 2.04 -5.78
N MET A 137 -42.80 3.10 -6.48
CA MET A 137 -42.25 3.48 -7.79
C MET A 137 -40.80 3.98 -7.69
N SER A 138 -40.44 4.68 -6.61
CA SER A 138 -39.07 5.17 -6.38
C SER A 138 -38.03 4.04 -6.32
N VAL A 139 -38.41 2.81 -6.00
CA VAL A 139 -37.50 1.65 -6.00
C VAL A 139 -37.13 1.25 -7.43
N ILE A 140 -38.09 1.32 -8.35
CA ILE A 140 -37.90 0.99 -9.77
C ILE A 140 -37.06 2.08 -10.46
N GLU A 141 -37.29 3.35 -10.12
CA GLU A 141 -36.53 4.49 -10.65
C GLU A 141 -35.04 4.47 -10.26
N ASN A 142 -34.69 3.72 -9.21
CA ASN A 142 -33.32 3.59 -8.69
C ASN A 142 -32.64 2.28 -9.12
N LEU A 143 -33.21 1.54 -10.08
CA LEU A 143 -32.53 0.41 -10.70
C LEU A 143 -31.20 0.83 -11.35
N PRO A 144 -30.29 -0.12 -11.65
CA PRO A 144 -28.99 0.18 -12.25
C PRO A 144 -29.12 1.18 -13.41
N PRO A 145 -28.34 2.28 -13.39
CA PRO A 145 -27.09 2.47 -12.62
C PRO A 145 -27.26 3.03 -11.18
N GLY A 146 -28.47 3.06 -10.62
CA GLY A 146 -28.75 3.52 -9.25
C GLY A 146 -29.38 4.93 -9.17
N ASN A 147 -29.53 5.45 -7.96
CA ASN A 147 -30.03 6.81 -7.74
C ASN A 147 -29.02 7.88 -8.19
N ALA A 148 -29.44 8.78 -9.10
CA ALA A 148 -28.55 9.81 -9.67
C ALA A 148 -28.07 10.84 -8.64
N GLU A 149 -28.94 11.29 -7.74
CA GLU A 149 -28.59 12.27 -6.71
C GLU A 149 -27.57 11.70 -5.72
N LEU A 150 -27.75 10.45 -5.31
CA LEU A 150 -26.82 9.74 -4.43
C LEU A 150 -25.44 9.58 -5.09
N ARG A 151 -25.40 9.18 -6.37
CA ARG A 151 -24.13 9.10 -7.12
C ARG A 151 -23.41 10.45 -7.15
N GLN A 152 -24.15 11.55 -7.40
CA GLN A 152 -23.58 12.90 -7.38
C GLN A 152 -23.10 13.32 -5.98
N ALA A 153 -23.85 13.01 -4.93
CA ALA A 153 -23.47 13.31 -3.55
C ALA A 153 -22.20 12.56 -3.13
N ILE A 154 -22.09 11.28 -3.50
CA ILE A 154 -20.88 10.47 -3.29
C ILE A 154 -19.70 11.08 -4.05
N ALA A 155 -19.86 11.41 -5.33
CA ALA A 155 -18.81 12.04 -6.14
C ALA A 155 -18.32 13.36 -5.53
N ARG A 156 -19.24 14.24 -5.11
CA ARG A 156 -18.91 15.50 -4.42
C ARG A 156 -18.15 15.26 -3.11
N ARG A 157 -18.58 14.30 -2.29
CA ARG A 157 -17.89 13.96 -1.03
C ARG A 157 -16.44 13.55 -1.27
N TYR A 158 -16.19 12.68 -2.25
CA TYR A 158 -14.83 12.23 -2.56
C TYR A 158 -13.98 13.33 -3.18
N ALA A 159 -14.55 14.21 -4.01
CA ALA A 159 -13.83 15.37 -4.53
C ALA A 159 -13.35 16.32 -3.42
N LEU A 160 -14.17 16.54 -2.39
CA LEU A 160 -13.84 17.36 -1.22
C LEU A 160 -12.86 16.70 -0.24
N GLN A 161 -12.81 15.36 -0.18
CA GLN A 161 -11.81 14.64 0.63
C GLN A 161 -10.46 14.50 -0.07
N ALA A 162 -10.44 14.40 -1.39
CA ALA A 162 -9.20 14.36 -2.17
C ALA A 162 -8.37 15.66 -2.01
N SER A 163 -9.03 16.81 -1.88
CA SER A 163 -8.36 18.08 -1.60
C SER A 163 -7.79 18.15 -0.18
N LEU A 164 -8.42 17.51 0.81
CA LEU A 164 -7.90 17.44 2.19
C LEU A 164 -6.67 16.52 2.30
N PHE A 165 -6.63 15.42 1.56
CA PHE A 165 -5.45 14.55 1.49
C PHE A 165 -4.26 15.24 0.80
N LEU A 166 -4.52 16.07 -0.21
CA LEU A 166 -3.50 16.89 -0.87
C LEU A 166 -2.96 18.00 0.07
N LEU A 167 -3.83 18.63 0.87
CA LEU A 167 -3.45 19.66 1.85
C LEU A 167 -2.69 19.07 3.05
N MET A 168 -3.04 17.88 3.53
CA MET A 168 -2.27 17.19 4.59
C MET A 168 -0.84 16.83 4.14
N LYS A 169 -0.62 16.52 2.86
CA LYS A 169 0.73 16.30 2.32
C LYS A 169 1.57 17.57 2.21
N LEU A 170 0.95 18.75 2.15
CA LEU A 170 1.63 20.05 2.04
C LEU A 170 1.89 20.71 3.41
N SER A 171 1.40 20.12 4.51
CA SER A 171 1.48 20.71 5.85
C SER A 171 2.49 20.03 6.80
N LEU A 172 3.35 19.12 6.31
CA LEU A 172 4.49 18.67 7.11
C LEU A 172 5.63 19.72 7.00
N PRO A 173 6.03 20.39 8.08
CA PRO A 173 7.18 21.28 8.05
C PRO A 173 8.47 20.47 7.81
N PRO A 174 9.50 21.05 7.16
CA PRO A 174 10.80 20.43 7.05
C PRO A 174 11.41 20.37 8.45
N GLY A 175 11.39 19.17 9.04
CA GLY A 175 12.04 18.88 10.32
C GLY A 175 13.55 19.09 10.21
N ARG A 176 14.08 19.83 11.19
CA ARG A 176 15.49 20.16 11.41
C ARG A 176 16.36 18.93 11.62
#